data_AF-A0ABD3BZX7-F1
#
_entry.id   AF-A0ABD3BZX7-F1
#
_cell.length_a   1.000
_cell.length_b   1.000
_cell.length_c   1.000
_cell.angle_alpha   90.00
_cell.angle_beta   90.00
_cell.angle_gamma   90.00
#
_symmetry.space_group_name_H-M   'P 1'
#
loop_
_entity.id
_entity.type
_entity.pdbx_description
1 polymer ?
#
loop_
_entity_poly.entity_id
_entity_poly.type
_entity_poly.pdbx_seq_one_letter_code
_entity_poly.pdbx_strand_id
1 'polypeptide(L)'
;MNNATNEVQVLPRYEPPSRCEQHYLYFCYDPYTDIYKILRTMAFRKKPDLTTLSMRYSIFTLGSHTWTDFDHAVLLQYGKSRGLCTDGILYLNKFRDVGGRHVMAMFSVQSNTLEVVCYPNGLDESRYDECHPVEVKGSLAIIDINFVREEGISLCLKQEGSDGSSWLKQKIEYPAG
;
A
#
# COMPACT_ATOMS: atom_id res chain seq x y z
N MET A 1 -21.69 -12.97 -10.06
CA MET A 1 -21.23 -14.37 -9.99
C MET A 1 -19.71 -14.31 -9.95
N ASN A 2 -19.08 -14.66 -8.82
CA ASN A 2 -17.62 -14.74 -8.73
C ASN A 2 -17.21 -16.11 -9.25
N ASN A 3 -16.84 -16.18 -10.52
CA ASN A 3 -16.08 -17.33 -11.01
C ASN A 3 -14.66 -17.16 -10.50
N ALA A 4 -14.33 -17.80 -9.39
CA ALA A 4 -12.93 -18.04 -9.05
C ALA A 4 -12.33 -18.83 -10.22
N THR A 5 -11.40 -18.22 -10.94
CA THR A 5 -10.63 -18.90 -11.95
C THR A 5 -9.73 -19.87 -11.19
N ASN A 6 -9.95 -21.18 -11.30
CA ASN A 6 -9.10 -22.20 -10.66
C ASN A 6 -7.70 -22.27 -11.32
N GLU A 7 -7.22 -21.15 -11.85
CA GLU A 7 -5.96 -21.00 -12.55
C GLU A 7 -4.83 -20.83 -11.55
N VAL A 8 -3.88 -21.77 -11.58
CA VAL A 8 -2.67 -21.71 -10.78
C VAL A 8 -1.53 -21.32 -11.69
N GLN A 9 -1.01 -20.10 -11.54
CA GLN A 9 0.20 -19.67 -12.22
C GLN A 9 1.38 -19.65 -11.24
N VAL A 10 2.42 -20.41 -11.59
CA VAL A 10 3.70 -20.36 -10.86
C VAL A 10 4.45 -19.12 -11.31
N LEU A 11 4.81 -18.26 -10.36
CA LEU A 11 5.61 -17.08 -10.65
C LEU A 11 7.04 -17.49 -11.04
N PRO A 12 7.66 -16.82 -12.01
CA PRO A 12 9.06 -17.06 -12.35
C PRO A 12 9.93 -16.95 -11.11
N ARG A 13 10.83 -17.93 -10.92
CA ARG A 13 11.81 -17.88 -9.83
C ARG A 13 12.57 -16.57 -9.92
N TYR A 14 12.68 -15.90 -8.78
CA TYR A 14 13.48 -14.71 -8.61
C TYR A 14 14.48 -14.97 -7.51
N GLU A 15 15.77 -14.77 -7.81
CA GLU A 15 16.83 -14.80 -6.82
C GLU A 15 17.07 -13.36 -6.36
N PRO A 16 16.72 -13.02 -5.10
CA PRO A 16 16.99 -11.69 -4.58
C PRO A 16 18.49 -11.38 -4.64
N PRO A 17 18.88 -10.17 -5.03
CA PRO A 17 20.29 -9.77 -4.95
C PRO A 17 20.80 -9.90 -3.51
N SER A 18 22.08 -10.18 -3.34
CA SER A 18 22.70 -10.45 -2.02
C SER A 18 22.56 -9.35 -0.96
N ARG A 19 22.13 -8.15 -1.36
CA ARG A 19 21.90 -6.99 -0.46
C ARG A 19 20.41 -6.66 -0.24
N CYS A 20 19.51 -7.52 -0.71
CA CYS A 20 18.08 -7.38 -0.47
C CYS A 20 17.77 -7.76 0.98
N GLU A 21 17.31 -6.81 1.79
CA GLU A 21 16.96 -7.07 3.19
C GLU A 21 15.50 -7.47 3.36
N GLN A 22 14.62 -6.88 2.54
CA GLN A 22 13.19 -7.12 2.60
C GLN A 22 12.61 -7.25 1.20
N HIS A 23 11.69 -8.19 1.07
CA HIS A 23 11.01 -8.50 -0.18
C HIS A 23 9.54 -8.77 0.12
N TYR A 24 8.66 -8.03 -0.55
CA TYR A 24 7.21 -8.18 -0.41
C TYR A 24 6.57 -8.33 -1.78
N LEU A 25 5.50 -9.13 -1.81
CA LEU A 25 4.64 -9.32 -2.97
C LEU A 25 3.24 -8.87 -2.60
N TYR A 26 2.64 -8.05 -3.46
CA TYR A 26 1.27 -7.57 -3.31
C TYR A 26 0.48 -7.99 -4.54
N PHE A 27 -0.62 -8.68 -4.30
CA PHE A 27 -1.56 -9.06 -5.36
C PHE A 27 -2.51 -7.91 -5.60
N CYS A 28 -2.70 -7.56 -6.88
CA CYS A 28 -3.51 -6.45 -7.30
C CYS A 28 -4.48 -6.90 -8.38
N TYR A 29 -5.71 -6.39 -8.32
CA TYR A 29 -6.74 -6.62 -9.31
C TYR A 29 -7.40 -5.29 -9.69
N ASP A 30 -7.53 -5.07 -10.99
CA ASP A 30 -8.32 -3.99 -11.55
C ASP A 30 -9.65 -4.53 -12.09
N PRO A 31 -10.79 -4.24 -11.43
CA PRO A 31 -12.10 -4.72 -11.86
C PRO A 31 -12.62 -4.06 -13.15
N TYR A 32 -12.06 -2.91 -13.57
CA TYR A 32 -12.50 -2.19 -14.77
C TYR A 32 -11.85 -2.72 -16.03
N THR A 33 -10.61 -3.18 -15.92
CA THR A 33 -9.84 -3.74 -17.04
C THR A 33 -9.69 -5.26 -16.99
N ASP A 34 -10.16 -5.89 -15.91
CA ASP A 34 -10.01 -7.32 -15.60
C ASP A 34 -8.55 -7.78 -15.61
N ILE A 35 -7.65 -6.96 -15.05
CA ILE A 35 -6.21 -7.21 -15.04
C ILE A 35 -5.75 -7.60 -13.64
N TYR A 36 -5.03 -8.72 -13.57
CA TYR A 36 -4.33 -9.17 -12.36
C TYR A 36 -2.83 -8.87 -12.48
N LYS A 37 -2.28 -8.22 -11.46
CA LYS A 37 -0.85 -7.92 -11.35
C LYS A 37 -0.32 -8.29 -9.97
N ILE A 38 0.98 -8.52 -9.91
CA ILE A 38 1.71 -8.68 -8.67
C ILE A 38 2.77 -7.60 -8.64
N LEU A 39 2.66 -6.69 -7.68
CA LEU A 39 3.71 -5.73 -7.38
C LEU A 39 4.71 -6.39 -6.43
N ARG A 40 5.96 -6.44 -6.86
CA ARG A 40 7.10 -6.79 -6.03
C ARG A 40 7.80 -5.53 -5.58
N THR A 41 8.06 -5.43 -4.27
CA THR A 41 8.86 -4.36 -3.67
C THR A 41 10.08 -4.97 -3.02
N MET A 42 11.27 -4.44 -3.31
CA MET A 42 12.53 -4.90 -2.75
C MET A 42 13.25 -3.75 -2.08
N ALA A 43 13.65 -3.97 -0.84
CA ALA A 43 14.31 -2.97 -0.01
C ALA A 43 15.79 -3.31 0.14
N PHE A 44 16.65 -2.37 -0.25
CA PHE A 44 18.10 -2.50 -0.22
C PHE A 44 18.70 -1.49 0.74
N ARG A 45 19.56 -1.96 1.65
CA ARG A 45 20.32 -1.06 2.51
C ARG A 45 21.51 -0.50 1.73
N LYS A 46 21.50 0.82 1.51
CA LYS A 46 22.63 1.51 0.86
C LYS A 46 23.81 1.71 1.84
N LYS A 47 23.53 1.95 3.12
CA LYS A 47 24.55 2.12 4.17
C LYS A 47 24.07 1.55 5.51
N PRO A 48 24.97 0.98 6.35
CA PRO A 48 24.62 0.36 7.63
C PRO A 48 23.87 1.28 8.60
N ASP A 49 24.18 2.58 8.55
CA ASP A 49 23.76 3.64 9.48
C ASP A 49 22.42 4.31 9.12
N LEU A 50 21.89 4.07 7.92
CA LEU A 50 20.60 4.62 7.50
C LEU A 50 19.46 3.68 7.90
N THR A 51 18.45 4.25 8.55
CA THR A 51 17.19 3.55 8.89
C THR A 51 16.27 3.38 7.68
N THR A 52 16.60 4.01 6.55
CA THR A 52 15.81 3.99 5.31
C THR A 52 16.42 3.07 4.26
N LEU A 53 15.57 2.26 3.63
CA LEU A 53 15.96 1.34 2.57
C LEU A 53 15.60 1.94 1.21
N SER A 54 16.53 1.88 0.25
CA SER A 54 16.20 2.22 -1.13
C SER A 54 15.36 1.12 -1.75
N MET A 55 14.32 1.50 -2.48
CA MET A 55 13.37 0.55 -3.04
C MET A 55 13.63 0.29 -4.53
N ARG A 56 13.39 -0.96 -4.96
CA ARG A 56 13.13 -1.29 -6.37
C ARG A 56 11.76 -1.92 -6.48
N TYR A 57 11.13 -1.70 -7.63
CA TYR A 57 9.80 -2.17 -7.93
C TYR A 57 9.83 -2.99 -9.21
N SER A 58 9.12 -4.12 -9.19
CA SER A 58 8.91 -4.96 -10.36
C SER A 58 7.46 -5.38 -10.42
N ILE A 59 6.92 -5.54 -11.62
CA ILE A 59 5.54 -5.96 -11.83
C ILE A 59 5.55 -7.27 -12.59
N PHE A 60 4.70 -8.19 -12.16
CA PHE A 60 4.32 -9.36 -12.94
C PHE A 60 2.85 -9.19 -13.33
N THR A 61 2.55 -9.19 -14.63
CA THR A 61 1.16 -9.22 -15.10
C THR A 61 0.78 -10.67 -15.31
N LEU A 62 -0.40 -11.09 -14.84
CA LEU A 62 -0.87 -12.45 -15.08
C LEU A 62 -0.89 -12.71 -16.59
N GLY A 63 -0.30 -13.82 -17.04
CA GLY A 63 -0.08 -14.13 -18.45
C GLY A 63 1.18 -13.53 -19.12
N SER A 64 1.93 -12.58 -18.52
CA SER A 64 3.14 -12.01 -19.15
C SER A 64 4.39 -12.87 -19.05
N HIS A 65 4.39 -13.91 -18.19
CA HIS A 65 5.49 -14.85 -17.95
C HIS A 65 6.82 -14.25 -17.47
N THR A 66 6.97 -12.93 -17.43
CA THR A 66 8.18 -12.21 -17.03
C THR A 66 7.89 -11.08 -16.06
N TRP A 67 8.90 -10.73 -15.26
CA TRP A 67 8.90 -9.54 -14.41
C TRP A 67 9.39 -8.33 -15.21
N THR A 68 8.71 -7.20 -15.06
CA THR A 68 9.13 -5.92 -15.62
C THR A 68 9.52 -4.98 -14.50
N ASP A 69 10.77 -4.55 -14.47
CA ASP A 69 11.23 -3.51 -13.55
C ASP A 69 10.74 -2.14 -14.03
N PHE A 70 10.45 -1.25 -13.10
CA PHE A 70 10.12 0.13 -13.42
C PHE A 70 10.75 1.08 -12.41
N ASP A 71 11.27 2.18 -12.92
CA ASP A 71 11.82 3.27 -12.11
C ASP A 71 10.69 4.24 -11.78
N HIS A 72 10.41 4.40 -10.50
CA HIS A 72 9.43 5.37 -10.03
C HIS A 72 9.88 6.06 -8.75
N ALA A 73 9.03 6.96 -8.24
CA ALA A 73 9.28 7.85 -7.11
C ALA A 73 10.15 7.19 -6.03
N VAL A 74 11.16 7.92 -5.56
CA VAL A 74 12.08 7.48 -4.50
C VAL A 74 11.31 7.47 -3.17
N LEU A 75 10.50 6.43 -3.00
CA LEU A 75 9.87 6.11 -1.74
C LEU A 75 10.80 5.18 -0.95
N LEU A 76 10.90 5.46 0.33
CA LEU A 76 11.75 4.76 1.27
C LEU A 76 10.86 3.95 2.22
N GLN A 77 10.95 2.63 2.15
CA GLN A 77 10.23 1.77 3.09
C GLN A 77 11.01 1.68 4.39
N TYR A 78 10.34 1.86 5.53
CA TYR A 78 10.96 1.80 6.86
C TYR A 78 10.40 0.67 7.74
N GLY A 79 9.46 -0.12 7.24
CA GLY A 79 8.91 -1.26 7.97
C GLY A 79 8.06 -2.17 7.11
N LYS A 80 7.61 -3.30 7.68
CA LYS A 80 6.73 -4.25 6.98
C LYS A 80 5.39 -3.61 6.64
N SER A 81 5.19 -3.33 5.35
CA SER A 81 3.99 -2.69 4.84
C SER A 81 2.86 -3.71 4.68
N ARG A 82 1.62 -3.24 4.88
CA ARG A 82 0.39 -3.96 4.49
C ARG A 82 -0.23 -3.21 3.32
N GLY A 83 -0.75 -3.97 2.37
CA GLY A 83 -1.39 -3.45 1.18
C GLY A 83 -2.89 -3.73 1.15
N LEU A 84 -3.64 -2.79 0.59
CA LEU A 84 -5.04 -2.96 0.20
C LEU A 84 -5.16 -2.65 -1.28
N CYS A 85 -5.65 -3.59 -2.08
CA CYS A 85 -6.02 -3.33 -3.46
C CYS A 85 -7.54 -3.17 -3.56
N THR A 86 -8.01 -2.01 -4.00
CA THR A 86 -9.42 -1.71 -4.27
C THR A 86 -9.53 -0.85 -5.52
N ASP A 87 -10.54 -1.08 -6.35
CA ASP A 87 -10.79 -0.29 -7.57
C ASP A 87 -9.59 -0.11 -8.50
N GLY A 88 -8.76 -1.16 -8.64
CA GLY A 88 -7.56 -1.11 -9.48
C GLY A 88 -6.41 -0.30 -8.90
N ILE A 89 -6.48 0.08 -7.63
CA ILE A 89 -5.43 0.82 -6.92
C ILE A 89 -4.96 0.05 -5.69
N LEU A 90 -3.65 -0.18 -5.61
CA LEU A 90 -3.00 -0.75 -4.43
C LEU A 90 -2.47 0.37 -3.54
N TYR A 91 -3.00 0.47 -2.33
CA TYR A 91 -2.53 1.38 -1.28
C TYR A 91 -1.61 0.66 -0.32
N LEU A 92 -0.42 1.21 -0.08
CA LEU A 92 0.58 0.67 0.84
C LEU A 92 0.97 1.69 1.90
N ASN A 93 1.12 1.26 3.15
CA ASN A 93 1.57 2.10 4.25
C ASN A 93 3.10 1.94 4.51
N LYS A 94 3.63 2.66 5.50
CA LYS A 94 5.03 2.57 5.95
C LYS A 94 6.09 3.00 4.93
N PHE A 95 5.80 4.08 4.20
CA PHE A 95 6.73 4.74 3.30
C PHE A 95 7.08 6.15 3.79
N ARG A 96 8.28 6.58 3.46
CA ARG A 96 8.70 7.99 3.52
C ARG A 96 9.02 8.51 2.13
N ASP A 97 8.70 9.77 1.88
CA ASP A 97 9.19 10.46 0.69
C ASP A 97 10.66 10.87 0.85
N VAL A 98 11.24 11.49 -0.19
CA VAL A 98 12.64 11.97 -0.17
C VAL A 98 12.86 13.05 0.90
N GLY A 99 11.82 13.79 1.27
CA GLY A 99 11.85 14.76 2.36
C GLY A 99 11.77 14.13 3.75
N GLY A 100 11.64 12.81 3.85
CA GLY A 100 11.53 12.08 5.11
C GLY A 100 10.13 12.10 5.72
N ARG A 101 9.13 12.67 5.03
CA ARG A 101 7.74 12.72 5.51
C ARG A 101 7.10 11.35 5.39
N HIS A 102 6.31 10.97 6.39
CA HIS A 102 5.54 9.73 6.35
C HIS A 102 4.40 9.85 5.32
N VAL A 103 4.30 8.87 4.44
CA VAL A 103 3.35 8.86 3.34
C VAL A 103 2.82 7.45 3.09
N MET A 104 1.75 7.37 2.30
CA MET A 104 1.30 6.13 1.68
C MET A 104 1.75 6.10 0.23
N ALA A 105 2.02 4.90 -0.28
CA ALA A 105 2.23 4.68 -1.69
C ALA A 105 0.90 4.26 -2.34
N MET A 106 0.62 4.78 -3.53
CA MET A 106 -0.54 4.44 -4.33
C MET A 106 -0.07 3.90 -5.67
N PHE A 107 -0.31 2.63 -5.93
CA PHE A 107 0.06 1.98 -7.18
C PHE A 107 -1.17 1.75 -8.05
N SER A 108 -1.18 2.33 -9.24
CA SER A 108 -2.22 2.09 -10.25
C SER A 108 -1.92 0.81 -11.02
N VAL A 109 -2.84 -0.15 -10.94
CA VAL A 109 -2.75 -1.43 -11.64
C VAL A 109 -2.81 -1.20 -13.15
N GLN A 110 -3.64 -0.28 -13.63
CA GLN A 110 -3.79 -0.04 -15.06
C GLN A 110 -2.52 0.58 -15.66
N SER A 111 -2.07 1.70 -15.10
CA SER A 111 -0.99 2.53 -15.67
C SER A 111 0.41 2.12 -15.21
N ASN A 112 0.55 1.19 -14.26
CA ASN A 112 1.81 0.83 -13.63
C ASN A 112 2.51 2.03 -12.95
N THR A 113 1.75 3.03 -12.53
CA THR A 113 2.31 4.22 -11.90
C THR A 113 2.30 4.09 -10.38
N LEU A 114 3.36 4.59 -9.75
CA LEU A 114 3.48 4.67 -8.30
C LEU A 114 3.53 6.14 -7.87
N GLU A 115 2.54 6.52 -7.08
CA GLU A 115 2.32 7.88 -6.61
C GLU A 115 2.32 7.94 -5.08
N VAL A 116 2.42 9.15 -4.57
CA VAL A 116 2.44 9.43 -3.13
C VAL A 116 1.11 9.99 -2.71
N VAL A 117 0.55 9.45 -1.63
CA VAL A 117 -0.67 9.96 -1.01
C VAL A 117 -0.37 10.32 0.44
N CYS A 118 -0.74 11.53 0.85
CA CYS A 118 -0.60 11.97 2.23
C CYS A 118 -1.60 11.23 3.14
N TYR A 119 -1.20 11.02 4.40
CA TYR A 119 -2.14 10.59 5.43
C TYR A 119 -3.21 11.67 5.68
N PRO A 120 -4.37 11.27 6.24
CA PRO A 120 -5.40 12.19 6.70
C PRO A 120 -4.85 13.30 7.62
N ASN A 121 -5.26 14.54 7.37
CA ASN A 121 -4.94 15.67 8.25
C ASN A 121 -5.46 15.43 9.68
N GLY A 122 -4.68 15.80 10.69
CA GLY A 122 -5.06 15.67 12.10
C GLY A 122 -4.87 14.27 12.69
N LEU A 123 -4.28 13.34 11.94
CA LEU A 123 -3.65 12.16 12.52
C LEU A 123 -2.29 12.54 13.12
N ASP A 124 -1.98 11.98 14.28
CA ASP A 124 -0.68 12.13 14.93
C ASP A 124 0.38 11.35 14.13
N GLU A 125 1.40 12.04 13.64
CA GLU A 125 2.44 11.44 12.79
C GLU A 125 3.19 10.31 13.49
N SER A 126 3.30 10.36 14.82
CA SER A 126 3.92 9.32 15.61
C SER A 126 3.19 7.97 15.53
N ARG A 127 1.94 7.98 15.04
CA ARG A 127 1.06 6.81 14.95
C ARG A 127 0.90 6.25 13.54
N TYR A 128 1.51 6.84 12.53
CA TYR A 128 1.36 6.36 11.15
C TYR A 128 1.82 4.92 10.93
N ASP A 129 2.73 4.42 11.76
CA ASP A 129 3.22 3.04 11.73
C ASP A 129 2.13 2.03 12.11
N GLU A 130 1.10 2.50 12.82
CA GLU A 130 -0.04 1.75 13.33
C GLU A 130 -1.31 2.02 12.49
N CYS A 131 -1.20 2.88 11.49
CA CYS A 131 -2.27 3.14 10.55
C CYS A 131 -2.31 2.07 9.47
N HIS A 132 -3.50 1.53 9.16
CA HIS A 132 -3.68 0.52 8.11
C HIS A 132 -4.75 0.93 7.09
N PRO A 133 -4.48 0.77 5.78
CA PRO A 133 -5.52 0.94 4.77
C PRO A 133 -6.50 -0.23 4.83
N VAL A 134 -7.79 0.10 4.83
CA VAL A 134 -8.91 -0.84 4.76
C VAL A 134 -9.96 -0.30 3.80
N GLU A 135 -10.80 -1.18 3.27
CA GLU A 135 -11.94 -0.79 2.45
C GLU A 135 -13.20 -0.79 3.33
N VAL A 136 -13.97 0.30 3.28
CA VAL A 136 -15.26 0.42 3.96
C VAL A 136 -16.31 0.86 2.95
N LYS A 137 -17.22 -0.05 2.58
CA LYS A 137 -18.31 0.20 1.63
C LYS A 137 -17.82 0.79 0.29
N GLY A 138 -16.76 0.24 -0.29
CA GLY A 138 -16.19 0.72 -1.55
C GLY A 138 -15.40 2.03 -1.43
N SER A 139 -15.07 2.47 -0.22
CA SER A 139 -14.23 3.66 0.01
C SER A 139 -12.95 3.29 0.75
N LEU A 140 -11.83 3.88 0.34
CA LEU A 140 -10.58 3.78 1.08
C LEU A 140 -10.73 4.42 2.44
N ALA A 141 -10.32 3.70 3.48
CA ALA A 141 -10.24 4.22 4.83
C ALA A 141 -8.90 3.88 5.49
N ILE A 142 -8.47 4.71 6.43
CA ILE A 142 -7.32 4.44 7.29
C ILE A 142 -7.83 4.20 8.70
N ILE A 143 -7.47 3.06 9.29
CA ILE A 143 -7.72 2.77 10.71
C ILE A 143 -6.45 3.03 11.52
N ASP A 144 -6.57 3.74 12.65
CA ASP A 144 -5.51 3.84 13.66
C ASP A 144 -5.78 2.79 14.74
N ILE A 145 -4.92 1.77 14.83
CA ILE A 145 -5.10 0.64 15.76
C ILE A 145 -4.64 0.91 17.20
N ASN A 146 -4.02 2.05 17.50
CA ASN A 146 -3.71 2.39 18.89
C ASN A 146 -4.87 3.13 19.56
N PHE A 147 -5.71 3.85 18.79
CA PHE A 147 -6.98 4.37 19.32
C PHE A 147 -7.95 3.24 19.75
N VAL A 148 -7.85 2.08 19.08
CA VAL A 148 -8.58 0.82 19.34
C VAL A 148 -8.41 0.33 20.78
N ARG A 149 -7.37 0.76 21.50
CA ARG A 149 -7.11 0.28 22.88
C ARG A 149 -7.82 1.06 23.98
N GLU A 150 -8.28 2.29 23.74
CA GLU A 150 -8.74 3.15 24.84
C GLU A 150 -10.24 3.47 24.78
N GLU A 151 -10.88 3.68 23.61
CA GLU A 151 -12.30 4.09 23.56
C GLU A 151 -13.11 3.66 22.30
N GLY A 152 -12.49 2.97 21.33
CA GLY A 152 -13.14 2.62 20.07
C GLY A 152 -12.16 2.60 18.88
N ILE A 153 -12.65 2.44 17.66
CA ILE A 153 -11.83 2.47 16.44
C ILE A 153 -11.92 3.88 15.82
N SER A 154 -10.78 4.53 15.58
CA SER A 154 -10.74 5.77 14.78
C SER A 154 -10.51 5.42 13.33
N LEU A 155 -11.42 5.89 12.47
CA LEU A 155 -11.44 5.66 11.03
C LEU A 155 -11.36 7.00 10.31
N CYS A 156 -10.51 7.11 9.30
CA CYS A 156 -10.50 8.25 8.38
C CYS A 156 -10.90 7.75 6.99
N LEU A 157 -12.08 8.13 6.51
CA LEU A 157 -12.61 7.77 5.19
C LEU A 157 -12.16 8.79 4.15
N LYS A 158 -11.62 8.33 3.03
CA LYS A 158 -11.32 9.21 1.89
C LYS A 158 -12.65 9.57 1.20
N GLN A 159 -12.88 10.86 0.97
CA GLN A 159 -14.02 11.37 0.22
C GLN A 159 -13.51 12.15 -0.98
N GLU A 160 -14.01 11.83 -2.15
CA GLU A 160 -13.77 12.61 -3.36
C GLU A 160 -14.85 13.71 -3.45
N GLY A 161 -14.41 14.98 -3.51
CA GLY A 161 -15.29 16.15 -3.65
C GLY A 161 -14.95 16.98 -4.89
N SER A 162 -15.77 17.97 -5.21
CA SER A 162 -15.54 18.89 -6.34
C SER A 162 -14.20 19.65 -6.24
N ASP A 163 -13.72 19.84 -5.02
CA ASP A 163 -12.54 20.65 -4.70
C ASP A 163 -11.31 19.77 -4.40
N GLY A 164 -11.41 18.47 -4.68
CA GLY A 164 -10.36 17.46 -4.45
C GLY A 164 -10.71 16.44 -3.37
N SER A 165 -9.74 15.58 -3.05
CA SER A 165 -9.91 14.53 -2.05
C SER A 165 -9.76 15.07 -0.63
N SER A 166 -10.69 14.75 0.26
CA SER A 166 -10.63 15.04 1.69
C SER A 166 -10.74 13.77 2.53
N TRP A 167 -10.51 13.89 3.84
CA TRP A 167 -10.62 12.77 4.77
C TRP A 167 -11.65 13.10 5.86
N LEU A 168 -12.66 12.24 5.99
CA LEU A 168 -13.67 12.33 7.03
C LEU A 168 -13.29 11.43 8.21
N LYS A 169 -13.11 12.02 9.39
CA LYS A 169 -12.86 11.27 10.63
C LYS A 169 -14.17 10.73 11.20
N GLN A 170 -14.20 9.46 11.54
CA GLN A 170 -15.28 8.77 12.23
C GLN A 170 -14.72 7.99 13.43
N LYS A 171 -15.49 7.93 14.52
CA LYS A 171 -15.20 7.09 15.68
C LYS A 171 -16.26 5.99 15.73
N ILE A 172 -15.80 4.74 15.82
CA ILE A 172 -16.67 3.58 16.07
C ILE A 172 -16.45 3.20 17.53
N GLU A 173 -17.45 3.43 18.38
CA GLU A 173 -17.38 3.06 19.79
C GLU A 173 -17.64 1.57 19.96
N TYR A 174 -16.98 0.95 20.94
CA TYR A 174 -17.30 -0.43 21.30
C TYR A 174 -18.70 -0.48 21.93
N PRO A 175 -19.43 -1.60 21.76
CA PRO A 175 -20.67 -1.80 22.50
C PRO A 175 -20.39 -1.64 23.99
N ALA A 176 -21.28 -0.92 24.69
CA ALA A 176 -21.25 -0.90 26.15
C ALA A 176 -21.45 -2.34 26.66
N GLY A 177 -20.51 -2.82 27.49
CA GLY A 177 -20.57 -4.13 28.14
C GLY A 177 -21.55 -4.18 29.30
#